data_AF-A0A7Z0SDW8-F1
#
_entry.id   AF-A0A7Z0SDW8-F1
#
_cell.length_a   1.000
_cell.length_b   1.000
_cell.length_c   1.000
_cell.angle_alpha   90.00
_cell.angle_beta   90.00
_cell.angle_gamma   90.00
#
_symmetry.space_group_name_H-M   'P 1'
#
loop_
_entity.id
_entity.type
_entity.pdbx_description
1 polymer ?
#
loop_
_entity_poly.entity_id
_entity_poly.type
_entity_poly.pdbx_seq_one_letter_code
_entity_poly.pdbx_strand_id
1 'polypeptide(L)'
;MQRLNAMQEQNIIRRIGAVPNHYKLGYRHNGMTVWDIDDNYIDELGNQVGALDFVSHCYHRPRHLPGWQYNLFAMVHSKTAADAALQINQIAALLGTHSRAHEVLYSTRILKKTA
;
A
#
# COMPACT_ATOMS: atom_id res chain seq x y z
N MET A 1 -17.34 -26.90 -18.92
CA MET A 1 -17.21 -25.45 -18.66
C MET A 1 -18.13 -24.93 -17.54
N GLN A 2 -19.28 -25.55 -17.25
CA GLN A 2 -20.23 -25.06 -16.21
C GLN A 2 -19.61 -24.75 -14.84
N ARG A 3 -18.72 -25.61 -14.32
CA ARG A 3 -18.07 -25.35 -13.01
C ARG A 3 -17.21 -24.08 -13.00
N LEU A 4 -16.49 -23.80 -14.08
CA LEU A 4 -15.65 -22.62 -14.19
C LEU A 4 -16.50 -21.35 -14.17
N ASN A 5 -17.58 -21.34 -14.95
CA ASN A 5 -18.50 -20.20 -15.03
C ASN A 5 -19.16 -19.95 -13.67
N ALA A 6 -19.65 -21.00 -13.00
CA ALA A 6 -20.24 -20.88 -11.66
C ALA A 6 -19.25 -20.28 -10.65
N MET A 7 -17.97 -20.67 -10.71
CA MET A 7 -16.93 -20.10 -9.83
C MET A 7 -16.62 -18.63 -10.16
N GLN A 8 -16.72 -18.22 -11.42
CA GLN A 8 -16.55 -16.81 -11.80
C GLN A 8 -17.76 -15.96 -11.38
N GLU A 9 -18.98 -16.44 -11.63
CA GLU A 9 -20.23 -15.76 -11.25
C GLU A 9 -20.32 -15.57 -9.72
N GLN A 10 -19.84 -16.53 -8.95
CA GLN A 10 -19.78 -16.47 -7.49
C GLN A 10 -18.56 -15.70 -6.96
N ASN A 11 -17.75 -15.07 -7.83
CA ASN A 11 -16.49 -14.38 -7.49
C ASN A 11 -15.46 -15.25 -6.72
N ILE A 12 -15.60 -16.58 -6.74
CA ILE A 12 -14.59 -17.53 -6.25
C ILE A 12 -13.33 -17.40 -7.12
N ILE A 13 -13.51 -17.27 -8.43
CA ILE A 13 -12.46 -16.85 -9.37
C ILE A 13 -12.68 -15.37 -9.69
N ARG A 14 -11.89 -14.47 -9.08
CA ARG A 14 -11.99 -13.02 -9.32
C ARG A 14 -11.56 -12.60 -10.74
N ARG A 15 -10.51 -13.22 -11.29
CA ARG A 15 -9.99 -12.91 -12.63
C ARG A 15 -9.14 -14.06 -13.16
N ILE A 16 -9.23 -14.34 -14.46
CA ILE A 16 -8.28 -15.17 -15.20
C ILE A 16 -7.45 -14.24 -16.08
N GLY A 17 -6.13 -14.26 -15.94
CA GLY A 17 -5.26 -13.42 -16.77
C GLY A 17 -3.78 -13.56 -16.42
N ALA A 18 -2.92 -12.92 -17.22
CA ALA A 18 -1.50 -12.87 -16.97
C ALA A 18 -1.16 -11.89 -15.83
N VAL A 19 -0.12 -12.21 -15.05
CA VAL A 19 0.45 -11.34 -14.02
C VAL A 19 1.80 -10.82 -14.53
N PRO A 20 1.90 -9.55 -14.98
CA PRO A 20 3.15 -9.00 -15.47
C PRO A 20 4.13 -8.76 -14.31
N ASN A 21 5.42 -8.90 -14.59
CA ASN A 21 6.45 -8.60 -13.61
C ASN A 21 6.70 -7.08 -13.54
N HIS A 22 6.15 -6.40 -12.52
CA HIS A 22 6.27 -4.95 -12.34
C HIS A 22 7.73 -4.45 -12.22
N TYR A 23 8.69 -5.27 -11.77
CA TYR A 23 10.10 -4.89 -11.76
C TYR A 23 10.67 -4.79 -13.18
N LYS A 24 10.25 -5.69 -14.09
CA LYS A 24 10.60 -5.60 -15.51
C LYS A 24 9.98 -4.37 -16.17
N LEU A 25 8.94 -3.79 -15.58
CA LEU A 25 8.27 -2.55 -16.03
C LEU A 25 8.90 -1.28 -15.42
N GLY A 26 9.98 -1.39 -14.64
CA GLY A 26 10.76 -0.26 -14.16
C GLY A 26 10.38 0.31 -12.78
N TYR A 27 9.40 -0.28 -12.08
CA TYR A 27 9.05 0.12 -10.71
C TYR A 27 10.04 -0.46 -9.70
N ARG A 28 11.15 0.26 -9.49
CA ARG A 28 12.26 -0.17 -8.64
C ARG A 28 12.25 0.46 -7.25
N HIS A 29 11.58 1.60 -7.09
CA HIS A 29 11.51 2.34 -5.84
C HIS A 29 10.13 2.12 -5.19
N ASN A 30 9.94 0.88 -4.71
CA ASN A 30 8.74 0.50 -3.98
C ASN A 30 9.00 0.65 -2.49
N GLY A 31 8.14 1.39 -1.80
CA GLY A 31 8.23 1.63 -0.36
C GLY A 31 6.89 1.36 0.30
N MET A 32 6.90 0.57 1.37
CA MET A 32 5.77 0.53 2.29
C MET A 32 5.91 1.71 3.23
N THR A 33 5.03 2.70 3.09
CA THR A 33 4.97 3.82 4.04
C THR A 33 4.10 3.43 5.22
N VAL A 34 4.54 3.78 6.42
CA VAL A 34 3.84 3.46 7.67
C VAL A 34 3.67 4.72 8.47
N TRP A 35 2.47 4.94 9.02
CA TRP A 35 2.08 6.20 9.65
C TRP A 35 1.39 5.93 10.98
N ASP A 36 1.68 6.79 11.96
CA ASP A 36 1.07 6.79 13.28
C ASP A 36 -0.02 7.86 13.30
N ILE A 37 -1.24 7.44 12.99
CA ILE A 37 -2.39 8.31 12.80
C ILE A 37 -3.28 8.28 14.04
N ASP A 38 -3.74 9.44 14.48
CA ASP A 38 -4.75 9.52 15.53
C ASP A 38 -5.98 8.62 15.23
N ASP A 39 -6.35 7.79 16.21
CA ASP A 39 -7.39 6.76 16.04
C ASP A 39 -8.77 7.35 15.72
N ASN A 40 -9.00 8.62 16.03
CA ASN A 40 -10.25 9.29 15.66
C ASN A 40 -10.36 9.59 14.16
N TYR A 41 -9.23 9.57 13.44
CA TYR A 41 -9.14 9.98 12.03
C TYR A 41 -8.66 8.87 11.09
N ILE A 42 -8.26 7.70 11.63
CA ILE A 42 -7.62 6.62 10.87
C ILE A 42 -8.44 6.15 9.68
N ASP A 43 -9.75 5.96 9.84
CA ASP A 43 -10.60 5.43 8.77
C ASP A 43 -10.87 6.50 7.69
N GLU A 44 -11.10 7.75 8.09
CA GLU A 44 -11.28 8.86 7.15
C GLU A 44 -10.01 9.09 6.32
N LEU A 45 -8.87 9.29 6.99
CA LEU A 45 -7.60 9.55 6.34
C LEU A 45 -7.10 8.33 5.56
N GLY A 46 -7.36 7.12 6.05
CA GLY A 46 -7.06 5.89 5.34
C GLY A 46 -7.80 5.78 4.00
N ASN A 47 -9.08 6.18 3.96
CA ASN A 47 -9.83 6.23 2.71
C ASN A 47 -9.28 7.29 1.74
N GLN A 48 -8.91 8.48 2.25
CA GLN A 48 -8.33 9.54 1.42
C GLN A 48 -6.97 9.12 0.83
N VAL A 49 -6.08 8.53 1.65
CA VAL A 49 -4.79 8.00 1.19
C VAL A 49 -4.97 6.86 0.21
N GLY A 50 -5.91 5.95 0.47
CA GLY A 50 -6.23 4.84 -0.43
C GLY A 50 -6.81 5.25 -1.78
N ALA A 51 -7.35 6.47 -1.88
CA ALA A 51 -7.87 7.05 -3.13
C ALA A 51 -6.80 7.73 -3.99
N LEU A 52 -5.55 7.86 -3.52
CA LEU A 52 -4.46 8.43 -4.30
C LEU A 52 -4.03 7.46 -5.42
N ASP A 53 -3.97 7.94 -6.67
CA ASP A 53 -3.69 7.10 -7.85
C ASP A 53 -2.40 6.27 -7.77
N PHE A 54 -1.41 6.74 -7.00
CA PHE A 54 -0.12 6.07 -6.82
C PHE A 54 -0.05 5.14 -5.61
N VAL A 55 -1.12 5.05 -4.81
CA VAL A 55 -1.24 4.13 -3.68
C VAL A 55 -1.99 2.88 -4.14
N SER A 56 -1.31 1.74 -4.19
CA SER A 56 -1.92 0.50 -4.67
C SER A 56 -2.70 -0.25 -3.58
N HIS A 57 -2.29 -0.08 -2.32
CA HIS A 57 -2.90 -0.73 -1.17
C HIS A 57 -2.79 0.22 0.02
N CYS A 58 -3.89 0.36 0.75
CA CYS A 58 -3.94 1.08 2.00
C CYS A 58 -4.59 0.20 3.07
N TYR A 59 -3.96 0.05 4.23
CA TYR A 59 -4.42 -0.82 5.30
C TYR A 59 -4.40 -0.12 6.65
N HIS A 60 -5.49 -0.26 7.39
CA HIS A 60 -5.52 -0.09 8.83
C HIS A 60 -5.03 -1.39 9.50
N ARG A 61 -4.06 -1.28 10.41
CA ARG A 61 -3.51 -2.37 11.21
C ARG A 61 -3.40 -1.94 12.68
N PRO A 62 -3.54 -2.85 13.65
CA PRO A 62 -3.32 -2.53 15.06
C PRO A 62 -1.86 -2.17 15.34
N ARG A 63 -1.62 -1.29 16.32
CA ARG A 63 -0.28 -1.02 16.85
C ARG A 63 0.19 -2.16 17.75
N HIS A 64 1.50 -2.33 17.88
CA HIS A 64 2.13 -3.26 18.81
C HIS A 64 3.14 -2.52 19.68
N LEU A 65 2.63 -1.75 20.63
CA LEU A 65 3.45 -0.91 21.51
C LEU A 65 4.24 -1.75 22.53
N PRO A 66 5.45 -1.31 22.94
CA PRO A 66 6.13 -0.09 22.47
C PRO A 66 6.91 -0.28 21.16
N GLY A 67 7.03 -1.51 20.64
CA GLY A 67 7.92 -1.82 19.52
C GLY A 67 7.45 -1.35 18.14
N TRP A 68 6.16 -1.04 17.98
CA TRP A 68 5.58 -0.64 16.70
C TRP A 68 4.35 0.28 16.88
N GLN A 69 4.50 1.56 16.52
CA GLN A 69 3.47 2.58 16.73
C GLN A 69 2.62 2.91 15.50
N TYR A 70 2.86 2.26 14.35
CA TYR A 70 2.18 2.60 13.11
C TYR A 70 0.88 1.83 12.93
N ASN A 71 -0.21 2.53 12.59
CA ASN A 71 -1.54 1.96 12.37
C ASN A 71 -2.08 2.14 10.93
N LEU A 72 -1.46 2.99 10.12
CA LEU A 72 -1.78 3.15 8.69
C LEU A 72 -0.62 2.70 7.82
N PHE A 73 -0.90 1.88 6.81
CA PHE A 73 0.08 1.32 5.89
C PHE A 73 -0.32 1.66 4.46
N ALA A 74 0.52 2.36 3.71
CA ALA A 74 0.25 2.70 2.32
C ALA A 74 1.42 2.30 1.41
N MET A 75 1.13 1.49 0.41
CA MET A 75 2.14 1.00 -0.54
C MET A 75 2.33 2.00 -1.68
N VAL A 76 3.54 2.55 -1.79
CA VAL A 76 3.94 3.50 -2.83
C VAL A 76 4.82 2.80 -3.86
N HIS A 77 4.50 3.00 -5.15
CA HIS A 77 5.26 2.45 -6.27
C HIS A 77 5.81 3.56 -7.15
N SER A 78 7.13 3.57 -7.33
CA SER A 78 7.76 4.56 -8.18
C SER A 78 8.90 4.00 -9.03
N LYS A 79 9.16 4.70 -10.14
CA LYS A 79 10.28 4.43 -11.04
C LYS A 79 11.57 5.09 -10.55
N THR A 80 11.48 6.18 -9.79
CA THR A 80 12.63 6.93 -9.28
C THR A 80 12.48 7.24 -7.80
N ALA A 81 13.61 7.46 -7.10
CA ALA A 81 13.60 7.87 -5.70
C ALA A 81 12.97 9.26 -5.50
N ALA A 82 13.18 10.18 -6.45
CA ALA A 82 12.63 11.53 -6.41
C ALA A 82 11.10 11.52 -6.49
N ASP A 83 10.54 10.75 -7.42
CA ASP A 83 9.09 10.59 -7.56
C ASP A 83 8.48 9.92 -6.32
N ALA A 84 9.17 8.91 -5.75
CA ALA A 84 8.73 8.29 -4.50
C ALA A 84 8.69 9.32 -3.36
N ALA A 85 9.72 10.15 -3.23
CA ALA A 85 9.77 11.21 -2.21
C ALA A 85 8.64 12.23 -2.38
N LEU A 86 8.32 12.63 -3.63
CA LEU A 86 7.19 13.50 -3.91
C LEU A 86 5.85 12.88 -3.49
N GLN A 87 5.62 11.61 -3.81
CA GLN A 87 4.43 10.86 -3.43
C GLN A 87 4.29 10.72 -1.90
N ILE A 88 5.39 10.42 -1.21
CA ILE A 88 5.42 10.35 0.26
C ILE A 88 5.10 11.72 0.87
N ASN A 89 5.66 12.80 0.33
CA ASN A 89 5.37 14.15 0.80
C ASN A 89 3.91 14.54 0.56
N GLN A 90 3.29 14.09 -0.54
CA GLN A 90 1.86 14.28 -0.79
C GLN A 90 1.00 13.57 0.26
N ILE A 91 1.35 12.34 0.63
CA ILE A 91 0.67 11.61 1.72
C ILE A 91 0.86 12.34 3.06
N ALA A 92 2.09 12.78 3.37
CA ALA A 92 2.38 13.51 4.59
C ALA A 92 1.59 14.83 4.69
N ALA A 93 1.49 15.58 3.58
CA ALA A 93 0.73 16.81 3.53
C ALA A 93 -0.78 16.58 3.72
N LEU A 94 -1.32 15.49 3.14
CA LEU A 94 -2.71 15.09 3.31
C LEU A 94 -3.03 14.71 4.76
N LEU A 95 -2.15 13.93 5.39
CA LEU A 95 -2.33 13.50 6.78
C LEU A 95 -2.11 14.65 7.78
N GLY A 96 -1.28 15.62 7.43
CA GLY A 96 -1.04 16.84 8.20
C GLY A 96 -0.67 16.54 9.65
N THR A 97 -1.30 17.24 10.58
CA THR A 97 -1.05 17.14 12.02
C THR A 97 -1.62 15.87 12.66
N HIS A 98 -2.44 15.10 11.94
CA HIS A 98 -3.00 13.83 12.43
C HIS A 98 -1.97 12.69 12.39
N SER A 99 -0.89 12.85 11.63
CA SER A 99 0.26 11.94 11.62
C SER A 99 1.30 12.37 12.65
N ARG A 100 1.47 11.57 13.71
CA ARG A 100 2.43 11.82 14.79
C ARG A 100 3.86 11.39 14.42
N ALA A 101 3.97 10.35 13.60
CA ALA A 101 5.24 9.81 13.10
C ALA A 101 4.99 9.06 11.79
N HIS A 102 6.02 8.92 10.97
CA HIS A 102 5.99 8.04 9.80
C HIS A 102 7.37 7.52 9.45
N GLU A 103 7.40 6.38 8.77
CA GLU A 103 8.60 5.75 8.24
C GLU A 103 8.34 5.17 6.84
N VAL A 104 9.43 4.89 6.12
CA VAL A 104 9.38 4.23 4.80
C VAL A 104 10.23 2.97 4.84
N LEU A 105 9.57 1.83 4.67
CA LEU A 105 10.22 0.52 4.61
C LEU A 105 10.52 0.21 3.15
N TYR A 106 11.73 0.55 2.71
CA TYR A 106 12.19 0.23 1.35
C TYR A 106 12.50 -1.25 1.20
N SER A 107 11.96 -1.87 0.15
CA SER A 107 12.28 -3.26 -0.19
C SER A 107 13.70 -3.34 -0.76
N THR A 108 14.63 -3.92 -0.01
CA THR A 108 16.02 -4.14 -0.46
C THR A 108 16.20 -5.48 -1.18
N ARG A 109 15.50 -6.52 -0.73
CA ARG A 109 15.56 -7.86 -1.30
C ARG A 109 14.24 -8.60 -1.16
N ILE A 110 13.84 -9.33 -2.20
CA ILE A 110 12.71 -10.26 -2.13
C ILE A 110 13.25 -11.60 -1.61
N LEU A 111 12.81 -12.00 -0.42
CA LEU A 111 13.19 -13.29 0.17
C LEU A 111 12.30 -14.44 -0.31
N LYS A 112 11.01 -14.17 -0.56
CA LYS A 112 10.03 -15.13 -1.07
C LYS A 112 8.96 -14.40 -1.88
N LYS A 113 8.59 -14.96 -3.03
CA LYS A 113 7.43 -14.54 -3.83
C LYS A 113 6.89 -15.76 -4.56
N THR A 114 5.64 -16.11 -4.29
CA THR A 114 4.92 -17.20 -4.98
C THR A 114 3.90 -16.60 -5.94
N ALA A 115 3.79 -17.21 -7.11
CA ALA A 115 2.75 -16.88 -8.09
C ALA A 115 1.43 -17.57 -7.72
#